data_AF-A0A3N5NNR9-F1
#
_entry.id   AF-A0A3N5NNR9-F1
#
_cell.length_a   1.000
_cell.length_b   1.000
_cell.length_c   1.000
_cell.angle_alpha   90.00
_cell.angle_beta   90.00
_cell.angle_gamma   90.00
#
_symmetry.space_group_name_H-M   'P 1'
#
loop_
_entity.id
_entity.type
_entity.pdbx_description
1 polymer ?
#
loop_
_entity_poly.entity_id
_entity_poly.type
_entity_poly.pdbx_seq_one_letter_code
_entity_poly.pdbx_strand_id
1 'polypeptide(L)' 'MLKLIELEAKRTYASKGNAVKAAEKLYRDCLSDLRYIVYQNEEGRYFPVFIGHEAIRAGVHFHFNVLG' A
#
# COMPACT_ATOMS: atom_id res chain seq x y z
N MET A 1 4.95 23.88 9.99
CA MET A 1 5.91 23.66 8.89
C MET A 1 5.46 22.42 8.14
N LEU A 2 5.29 22.50 6.83
CA LEU A 2 4.89 21.35 6.01
C LEU A 2 6.10 20.44 5.80
N LYS A 3 5.87 19.13 5.78
CA LYS A 3 6.88 18.13 5.43
C LYS A 3 6.44 17.40 4.16
N LEU A 4 7.29 17.41 3.15
CA LEU A 4 7.12 16.57 1.97
C LEU A 4 7.49 15.12 2.36
N ILE A 5 6.67 14.16 1.91
CA ILE A 5 6.96 12.74 2.05
C ILE A 5 6.90 12.13 0.65
N GLU A 6 8.01 11.54 0.23
CA GLU A 6 8.09 10.79 -1.01
C GLU A 6 7.98 9.30 -0.69
N LEU A 7 7.18 8.59 -1.47
CA LEU A 7 6.93 7.17 -1.26
C LEU A 7 7.78 6.34 -2.22
N GLU A 8 8.70 5.56 -1.67
CA GLU A 8 9.43 4.54 -2.40
C GLU A 8 8.86 3.16 -2.04
N ALA A 9 8.40 2.40 -3.04
CA ALA A 9 7.84 1.08 -2.82
C ALA A 9 8.86 0.00 -3.15
N LYS A 10 9.16 -0.90 -2.19
CA LYS A 10 10.01 -2.08 -2.43
C LYS A 10 9.51 -2.98 -3.55
N ARG A 11 8.21 -2.99 -3.81
CA ARG A 11 7.58 -3.81 -4.85
C ARG A 11 6.54 -3.02 -5.61
N THR A 12 6.64 -3.07 -6.92
CA THR A 12 5.70 -2.40 -7.84
C THR A 12 5.16 -3.38 -8.88
N TYR A 13 4.00 -3.05 -9.44
CA TYR A 13 3.22 -3.93 -10.31
C TYR A 13 2.95 -3.25 -11.66
N ALA A 14 2.90 -4.06 -12.73
CA ALA A 14 2.68 -3.57 -14.09
C ALA A 14 1.26 -3.02 -14.33
N SER A 15 0.28 -3.38 -13.50
CA SER A 15 -1.09 -2.91 -13.62
C SER A 15 -1.72 -2.68 -12.25
N LYS A 16 -2.71 -1.79 -12.19
CA LYS A 16 -3.51 -1.54 -10.98
C LYS A 16 -4.15 -2.82 -10.44
N GLY A 17 -4.68 -3.66 -11.34
CA GLY A 17 -5.30 -4.94 -10.96
C GLY A 17 -4.33 -5.92 -10.30
N ASN A 18 -3.06 -5.94 -10.73
CA ASN A 18 -2.03 -6.77 -10.10
C ASN A 18 -1.67 -6.27 -8.69
N ALA A 19 -1.64 -4.95 -8.49
CA ALA A 19 -1.42 -4.35 -7.17
C ALA A 19 -2.56 -4.69 -6.20
N VAL A 20 -3.82 -4.57 -6.65
CA VAL A 20 -5.02 -4.96 -5.87
C VAL A 20 -4.96 -6.44 -5.48
N LYS A 21 -4.74 -7.33 -6.45
CA LYS A 21 -4.62 -8.78 -6.18
C LYS A 21 -3.52 -9.10 -5.18
N ALA A 22 -2.40 -8.38 -5.22
CA ALA A 22 -1.31 -8.58 -4.28
C ALA A 22 -1.67 -8.15 -2.85
N ALA A 23 -2.37 -7.02 -2.69
CA ALA A 23 -2.88 -6.56 -1.41
C ALA A 23 -3.92 -7.55 -0.84
N GLU A 24 -4.92 -7.92 -1.65
CA GLU A 24 -5.96 -8.87 -1.27
C GLU A 24 -5.40 -10.25 -0.94
N LYS A 25 -4.38 -10.74 -1.66
CA LYS A 25 -3.77 -12.04 -1.38
C LYS A 25 -3.15 -12.10 0.02
N LEU A 26 -2.54 -11.02 0.48
CA LEU A 26 -1.84 -10.99 1.77
C LEU A 26 -2.76 -10.67 2.93
N TYR A 27 -3.82 -9.90 2.70
CA TYR A 27 -4.64 -9.33 3.78
C TYR A 27 -6.12 -9.69 3.70
N ARG A 28 -6.52 -10.68 2.88
CA ARG A 28 -7.90 -11.13 2.68
C ARG A 28 -8.69 -11.29 3.98
N ASP A 29 -8.07 -11.92 4.97
CA ASP A 29 -8.75 -12.29 6.21
C ASP A 29 -8.71 -11.15 7.26
N CYS A 30 -8.03 -10.05 6.95
CA CYS A 30 -7.91 -8.85 7.78
C CYS A 30 -8.62 -7.63 7.14
N LEU A 31 -9.43 -7.85 6.10
CA LEU A 31 -9.98 -6.78 5.24
C LEU A 31 -11.02 -5.87 5.93
N SER A 32 -11.60 -6.25 7.07
CA SER A 32 -12.70 -5.47 7.67
C SER A 32 -12.30 -4.03 8.00
N ASP A 33 -11.03 -3.78 8.31
CA ASP A 33 -10.58 -2.48 8.84
C ASP A 33 -9.41 -1.86 8.06
N LEU A 34 -8.89 -2.54 7.03
CA LEU A 34 -7.76 -2.05 6.25
C LEU A 34 -8.20 -1.21 5.05
N ARG A 35 -7.65 0.01 4.97
CA ARG A 35 -7.87 0.94 3.86
C ARG A 35 -6.56 1.18 3.13
N TYR A 36 -6.63 1.24 1.81
CA TYR A 36 -5.47 1.54 0.98
C TYR A 36 -5.89 2.25 -0.31
N ILE A 37 -4.94 2.96 -0.89
CA ILE A 37 -5.00 3.49 -2.24
C ILE A 37 -3.97 2.77 -3.10
N VAL A 38 -4.20 2.73 -4.42
CA VAL A 38 -3.17 2.28 -5.37
C VAL A 38 -2.57 3.52 -6.00
N TYR A 39 -1.30 3.76 -5.70
CA TYR A 39 -0.51 4.85 -6.27
C TYR A 39 0.21 4.37 -7.54
N GLN A 40 0.56 5.29 -8.43
CA GLN A 40 1.37 5.04 -9.61
C GLN A 40 2.62 5.94 -9.56
N ASN A 41 3.82 5.36 -9.70
CA ASN A 41 5.05 6.13 -9.78
C ASN A 41 5.27 6.73 -11.18
N GLU A 42 6.34 7.52 -11.33
CA GLU A 42 6.72 8.17 -12.59
C GLU A 42 7.06 7.18 -13.71
N GLU A 43 7.46 5.96 -13.38
CA GLU A 43 7.71 4.87 -14.34
C GLU A 43 6.42 4.16 -14.80
N GLY A 44 5.26 4.64 -14.35
CA GLY A 44 3.96 4.05 -14.69
C GLY A 44 3.64 2.75 -13.93
N ARG A 45 4.41 2.40 -12.90
CA ARG A 45 4.23 1.20 -12.06
C ARG A 45 3.31 1.47 -10.88
N TYR A 46 2.49 0.49 -10.52
CA TYR A 46 1.47 0.60 -9.49
C TYR A 46 1.92 -0.02 -8.17
N PHE A 47 1.55 0.54 -7.03
CA PHE A 47 1.77 -0.09 -5.71
C PHE A 47 0.69 0.32 -4.68
N PRO A 48 0.32 -0.59 -3.76
CA PRO A 48 -0.58 -0.26 -2.66
C PRO A 48 0.08 0.63 -1.61
N VAL A 49 -0.65 1.61 -1.10
CA VAL A 49 -0.29 2.43 0.06
C VAL A 49 -1.45 2.37 1.05
N PHE A 50 -1.19 1.78 2.21
CA PHE A 50 -2.19 1.60 3.25
C PHE A 50 -2.24 2.82 4.18
N ILE A 51 -3.38 3.00 4.83
CA ILE A 51 -3.69 4.20 5.61
C ILE A 51 -4.16 3.80 7.01
N GLY A 52 -3.62 4.49 8.00
CA GLY A 52 -4.06 4.45 9.38
C GLY A 52 -3.34 3.41 10.25
N HIS A 53 -3.60 3.52 11.55
CA HIS A 53 -2.98 2.68 12.57
C HIS A 53 -3.33 1.19 12.45
N GLU A 54 -4.51 0.86 11.94
CA GLU A 54 -4.91 -0.55 11.75
C GLU A 54 -3.99 -1.28 10.76
N ALA A 55 -3.48 -0.58 9.74
CA ALA A 55 -2.47 -1.15 8.83
C ALA A 55 -1.14 -1.42 9.54
N ILE A 56 -0.73 -0.56 10.47
CA ILE A 56 0.48 -0.79 11.26
C ILE A 56 0.28 -2.01 12.17
N ARG A 57 -0.86 -2.08 12.87
CA ARG A 57 -1.22 -3.20 13.77
C ARG A 57 -1.31 -4.54 13.04
N ALA A 58 -1.82 -4.54 11.82
CA ALA A 58 -1.88 -5.72 10.95
C ALA A 58 -0.53 -6.10 10.30
N GLY A 59 0.57 -5.38 10.61
CA GLY A 59 1.89 -5.69 10.07
C GLY A 59 2.04 -5.36 8.58
N VAL A 60 1.25 -4.41 8.06
CA VAL A 60 1.29 -4.05 6.64
C VAL A 60 2.64 -3.45 6.22
N HIS A 61 3.26 -2.70 7.11
CA HIS A 61 4.54 -2.02 6.90
C HIS A 61 5.72 -2.97 6.58
N PHE A 62 5.56 -4.28 6.77
CA PHE A 62 6.53 -5.28 6.34
C PHE A 62 6.48 -5.55 4.82
N HIS A 63 5.35 -5.24 4.15
CA HIS A 63 5.11 -5.57 2.74
C HIS A 63 4.80 -4.34 1.88
N PHE A 64 4.09 -3.35 2.43
CA PHE A 64 3.62 -2.17 1.71
C PHE A 64 3.85 -0.89 2.53
N ASN A 65 3.83 0.25 1.86
CA ASN A 65 3.91 1.54 2.51
C ASN A 65 2.65 1.80 3.34
N VAL A 66 2.83 2.39 4.52
CA VAL A 66 1.74 2.78 5.43
C VAL A 66 1.87 4.27 5.77
N LEU A 67 0.78 5.01 5.58
CA LEU A 67 0.63 6.38 6.04
C LEU A 67 -0.16 6.37 7.36
N GLY A 68 0.50 6.77 8.44
CA GLY A 68 -0.03 6.74 9.81
C GLY A 68 -0.91 7.93 10.17
#